data_AF-J1ECR8-F1
#
_entry.id   AF-J1ECR8-F1
#
_cell.length_a   1.000
_cell.length_b   1.000
_cell.length_c   1.000
_cell.angle_alpha   90.00
_cell.angle_beta   90.00
_cell.angle_gamma   90.00
#
_symmetry.space_group_name_H-M   'P 1'
#
loop_
_entity.id
_entity.type
_entity.pdbx_description
1 polymer ?
#
loop_
_entity_poly.entity_id
_entity_poly.type
_entity_poly.pdbx_seq_one_letter_code
_entity_poly.pdbx_strand_id
1 'polypeptide(L)'
;MSEVSGDPVNLSASAAVPVPTPGALETIVQVAVEQGILPAGASAADANRARGTARPWPVVLLTALGAWLAALPLLAMFGLFFGEWIVRDAGAYVIGAVVLAGATAALRRKDLPIFLEQLAFPALLTGAGLLGFACGRDMGLQPAAAVMLVVALAVAALVALPWLRVLLGAGAAALFAVLIWPGADGRWALSPLVPWSMVHAVLAVWVGLLLWQRHALGRGTAGNWLAALLEPLACGWLLVLLWGICGLSGQTFLVGGAFGAGIGGELVREVGREVGPRGYALWWMVQAGSVLLALAAAAIAQRAWPVLRQPRAAVVALVLALLCWFSPLLGSALLALAIAGTTRRWGQATAAALACTWIMGGFYYLLAWPLATKAMVLVGCGALLGVLAWSALRTPRAAATAVPGHAARHWAHRASPWLLALSAVATVAVANIGIADKENTIAKGQKVYVPLAPVDPRSLMQGDYMRLRFTLPQIPGVDRREAGVEGLLGSRPYAVGRLDARGVVDWERVEKYDAPIASGEFRIQLTPKNGEWTLVTDGWYFTEGDASRWEQARFGEFRVQPDGKALLVGMADDQLVPIGR
;
A
#
# COMPACT_ATOMS: atom_id res chain seq x y z
N MET A 1 -17.39 15.43 -71.33
CA MET A 1 -17.53 16.55 -70.38
C MET A 1 -18.75 16.20 -69.54
N SER A 2 -18.56 15.53 -68.38
CA SER A 2 -18.33 16.16 -67.06
C SER A 2 -19.63 16.86 -66.60
N GLU A 3 -20.43 16.30 -65.70
CA GLU A 3 -20.42 16.44 -64.23
C GLU A 3 -21.91 16.27 -63.81
N VAL A 4 -22.37 15.88 -62.62
CA VAL A 4 -21.86 15.44 -61.31
C VAL A 4 -23.10 14.83 -60.62
N SER A 5 -23.00 13.61 -60.08
CA SER A 5 -24.04 13.03 -59.23
C SER A 5 -23.83 13.46 -57.78
N GLY A 6 -24.83 14.06 -57.16
CA GLY A 6 -24.88 14.26 -55.71
C GLY A 6 -25.83 13.25 -55.08
N ASP A 7 -25.29 12.22 -54.44
CA ASP A 7 -26.03 11.37 -53.50
C ASP A 7 -25.70 11.77 -52.05
N PRO A 8 -26.67 11.73 -51.12
CA PRO A 8 -26.48 12.20 -49.76
C PRO A 8 -25.68 11.20 -48.91
N VAL A 9 -24.73 11.74 -48.15
CA VAL A 9 -23.90 11.02 -47.19
C VAL A 9 -24.77 10.41 -46.09
N ASN A 10 -24.88 9.08 -46.09
CA ASN A 10 -25.55 8.31 -45.04
C ASN A 10 -24.64 8.21 -43.81
N LEU A 11 -24.86 9.09 -42.83
CA LEU A 11 -24.22 9.09 -41.51
C LEU A 11 -24.86 8.04 -40.58
N SER A 12 -24.56 6.75 -40.79
CA SER A 12 -24.84 5.73 -39.76
C SER A 12 -23.95 4.49 -39.91
N ALA A 13 -22.63 4.67 -39.79
CA ALA A 13 -21.72 3.55 -39.52
C ALA A 13 -21.19 3.69 -38.10
N SER A 14 -22.04 3.32 -37.13
CA SER A 14 -21.57 3.01 -35.77
C SER A 14 -20.50 1.92 -35.89
N ALA A 15 -19.30 2.22 -35.41
CA ALA A 15 -18.15 1.34 -35.47
C ALA A 15 -18.46 0.02 -34.75
N ALA A 16 -18.81 -1.01 -35.52
CA ALA A 16 -18.96 -2.35 -35.03
C ALA A 16 -17.64 -2.81 -34.39
N VAL A 17 -17.68 -3.06 -33.08
CA VAL A 17 -16.65 -3.80 -32.36
C VAL A 17 -16.35 -5.08 -33.14
N PRO A 18 -15.08 -5.41 -33.45
CA PRO A 18 -14.79 -6.60 -34.23
C PRO A 18 -15.30 -7.83 -33.47
N VAL A 19 -16.32 -8.47 -34.02
CA VAL A 19 -16.85 -9.74 -33.55
C VAL A 19 -15.75 -10.79 -33.76
N PRO A 20 -15.37 -11.58 -32.74
CA PRO A 20 -14.40 -12.66 -32.92
C PRO A 20 -14.91 -13.64 -33.99
N THR A 21 -14.00 -14.23 -34.76
CA THR A 21 -14.33 -15.19 -35.83
C THR A 21 -15.37 -16.21 -35.36
N PRO A 22 -16.51 -16.36 -36.06
CA PRO A 22 -17.56 -17.30 -35.66
C PRO A 22 -16.96 -18.71 -35.66
N GLY A 23 -16.95 -19.37 -34.50
CA GLY A 23 -16.36 -20.70 -34.30
C GLY A 23 -15.18 -20.76 -33.32
N ALA A 24 -14.40 -19.69 -33.10
CA ALA A 24 -13.24 -19.78 -32.20
C ALA A 24 -13.65 -20.01 -30.72
N LEU A 25 -14.77 -19.42 -30.29
CA LEU A 25 -15.31 -19.63 -28.95
C LEU A 25 -15.92 -21.03 -28.81
N GLU A 26 -16.68 -21.51 -29.81
CA GLU A 26 -17.17 -22.88 -29.83
C GLU A 26 -16.04 -23.91 -29.74
N THR A 27 -14.98 -23.76 -30.52
CA THR A 27 -13.82 -24.67 -30.46
C THR A 27 -13.15 -24.65 -29.09
N ILE A 28 -12.98 -23.48 -28.46
CA ILE A 28 -12.39 -23.38 -27.12
C ILE A 28 -13.29 -24.04 -26.07
N VAL A 29 -14.61 -23.82 -26.14
CA VAL A 29 -15.58 -24.43 -25.21
C VAL A 29 -15.56 -25.94 -25.38
N GLN A 30 -15.58 -26.44 -26.62
CA GLN A 30 -15.56 -27.88 -26.90
C GLN A 30 -14.28 -28.56 -26.40
N VAL A 31 -13.10 -27.98 -26.68
CA VAL A 31 -11.82 -28.48 -26.16
C VAL A 31 -11.80 -28.48 -24.63
N ALA A 32 -12.37 -27.44 -23.99
CA ALA A 32 -12.46 -27.38 -22.54
C ALA A 32 -13.45 -28.41 -21.96
N VAL A 33 -14.53 -28.74 -22.68
CA VAL A 33 -15.45 -29.84 -22.30
C VAL A 33 -14.75 -31.20 -22.43
N GLU A 34 -14.05 -31.44 -23.53
CA GLU A 34 -13.28 -32.68 -23.77
C GLU A 34 -12.19 -32.89 -22.71
N GLN A 35 -11.55 -31.82 -22.26
CA GLN A 35 -10.57 -31.84 -21.17
C GLN A 35 -11.20 -31.92 -19.77
N GLY A 36 -12.53 -31.99 -19.67
CA GLY A 36 -13.27 -32.00 -18.41
C GLY A 36 -13.13 -30.72 -17.58
N ILE A 37 -12.69 -29.63 -18.20
CA ILE A 37 -12.59 -28.29 -17.59
C ILE A 37 -13.98 -27.68 -17.49
N LEU A 38 -14.82 -27.88 -18.51
CA LEU A 38 -16.21 -27.46 -18.53
C LEU A 38 -17.17 -28.68 -18.47
N PRO A 39 -18.39 -28.51 -17.92
CA PRO A 39 -19.41 -29.56 -17.93
C PRO A 39 -19.77 -30.03 -19.34
N ALA A 40 -20.17 -31.31 -19.49
CA ALA A 40 -20.50 -31.92 -20.78
C ALA A 40 -21.56 -31.18 -21.63
N GLY A 41 -22.40 -30.34 -21.00
CA GLY A 41 -23.42 -29.53 -21.68
C GLY A 41 -23.06 -28.05 -21.89
N ALA A 42 -21.84 -27.62 -21.57
CA ALA A 42 -21.46 -26.21 -21.69
C ALA A 42 -21.34 -25.77 -23.15
N SER A 43 -21.99 -24.65 -23.49
CA SER A 43 -21.97 -24.09 -24.85
C SER A 43 -21.48 -22.64 -24.86
N ALA A 44 -21.02 -22.17 -26.03
CA ALA A 44 -20.70 -20.75 -26.25
C ALA A 44 -21.92 -19.83 -26.02
N ALA A 45 -23.13 -20.36 -26.23
CA ALA A 45 -24.39 -19.65 -25.96
C ALA A 45 -24.61 -19.42 -24.45
N ASP A 46 -24.18 -20.34 -23.59
CA ASP A 46 -24.27 -20.16 -22.13
C ASP A 46 -23.37 -19.04 -21.62
N ALA A 47 -22.17 -18.91 -22.20
CA ALA A 47 -21.24 -17.82 -21.89
C ALA A 47 -21.78 -16.44 -22.31
N ASN A 48 -22.56 -16.38 -23.38
CA ASN A 48 -23.22 -15.15 -23.84
C ASN A 48 -24.49 -14.85 -23.04
N ARG A 49 -25.27 -15.89 -22.68
CA ARG A 49 -26.47 -15.77 -21.84
C ARG A 49 -26.10 -15.27 -20.43
N ALA A 50 -25.03 -15.80 -19.83
CA ALA A 50 -24.50 -15.34 -18.54
C ALA A 50 -24.08 -13.85 -18.54
N ARG A 51 -23.62 -13.33 -19.68
CA ARG A 51 -23.33 -11.89 -19.85
C ARG A 51 -24.59 -11.04 -19.97
N GLY A 52 -25.66 -11.57 -20.56
CA GLY A 52 -26.94 -10.87 -20.73
C GLY A 52 -27.87 -10.91 -19.50
N THR A 53 -27.71 -11.89 -18.60
CA THR A 53 -28.53 -12.07 -17.39
C THR A 53 -27.90 -11.49 -16.12
N ALA A 54 -26.79 -10.76 -16.24
CA ALA A 54 -26.13 -10.14 -15.09
C ALA A 54 -27.08 -9.13 -14.41
N ARG A 55 -27.36 -9.35 -13.11
CA ARG A 55 -28.20 -8.48 -12.30
C ARG A 55 -27.66 -7.04 -12.36
N PRO A 56 -28.49 -6.00 -12.56
CA PRO A 56 -28.01 -4.62 -12.63
C PRO A 56 -27.26 -4.25 -11.35
N TRP A 57 -26.02 -3.76 -11.47
CA TRP A 57 -25.18 -3.42 -10.32
C TRP A 57 -25.84 -2.44 -9.32
N PRO A 58 -26.69 -1.46 -9.72
CA PRO A 58 -27.35 -0.58 -8.76
C PRO A 58 -28.35 -1.34 -7.88
N VAL A 59 -29.05 -2.34 -8.44
CA VAL A 59 -30.00 -3.18 -7.69
C VAL A 59 -29.26 -4.03 -6.68
N VAL A 60 -28.13 -4.62 -7.07
CA VAL A 60 -27.27 -5.38 -6.14
C VAL A 60 -26.74 -4.48 -5.03
N LEU A 61 -26.29 -3.26 -5.36
CA LEU A 61 -25.77 -2.32 -4.37
C LEU A 61 -26.85 -1.84 -3.38
N LEU A 62 -28.02 -1.47 -3.88
CA LEU A 62 -29.13 -0.97 -3.04
C LEU A 62 -29.66 -2.08 -2.12
N THR A 63 -29.78 -3.30 -2.64
CA THR A 63 -30.17 -4.48 -1.84
C THR A 63 -29.09 -4.87 -0.83
N ALA A 64 -27.81 -4.74 -1.18
CA ALA A 64 -26.70 -4.93 -0.24
C ALA A 64 -26.76 -3.93 0.91
N LEU A 65 -26.92 -2.63 0.58
CA LEU A 65 -27.03 -1.56 1.57
C LEU A 65 -28.20 -1.81 2.53
N GLY A 66 -29.38 -2.17 1.99
CA GLY A 66 -30.55 -2.51 2.79
C GLY A 66 -30.32 -3.72 3.71
N ALA A 67 -29.72 -4.80 3.20
CA ALA A 67 -29.41 -5.99 4.00
C ALA A 67 -28.37 -5.70 5.10
N TRP A 68 -27.35 -4.89 4.80
CA TRP A 68 -26.29 -4.57 5.75
C TRP A 68 -26.73 -3.59 6.82
N LEU A 69 -27.54 -2.58 6.47
CA LEU A 69 -28.19 -1.70 7.45
C LEU A 69 -29.15 -2.48 8.36
N ALA A 70 -29.90 -3.44 7.82
CA ALA A 70 -30.78 -4.30 8.61
C ALA A 70 -30.01 -5.25 9.57
N ALA A 71 -28.76 -5.60 9.23
CA ALA A 71 -27.93 -6.41 10.11
C ALA A 71 -27.52 -5.67 11.39
N LEU A 72 -27.35 -4.35 11.36
CA LEU A 72 -26.95 -3.56 12.53
C LEU A 72 -27.92 -3.63 13.71
N PRO A 73 -29.24 -3.33 13.57
CA PRO A 73 -30.18 -3.44 14.68
C PRO A 73 -30.35 -4.89 15.15
N LEU A 74 -30.25 -5.86 14.24
CA LEU A 74 -30.28 -7.28 14.60
C LEU A 74 -29.09 -7.66 15.48
N LEU A 75 -27.88 -7.23 15.11
CA LEU A 75 -26.66 -7.43 15.90
C LEU A 75 -26.74 -6.70 17.25
N ALA A 76 -27.26 -5.46 17.27
CA ALA A 76 -27.46 -4.71 18.51
C ALA A 76 -28.43 -5.41 19.46
N MET A 77 -29.59 -5.87 18.94
CA MET A 77 -30.53 -6.67 19.72
C MET A 77 -29.88 -7.95 20.24
N PHE A 78 -29.15 -8.67 19.40
CA PHE A 78 -28.46 -9.90 19.81
C PHE A 78 -27.40 -9.64 20.89
N GLY A 79 -26.65 -8.55 20.77
CA GLY A 79 -25.68 -8.10 21.77
C GLY A 79 -26.33 -7.69 23.10
N LEU A 80 -27.52 -7.08 23.07
CA LEU A 80 -28.26 -6.73 24.29
C LEU A 80 -28.79 -7.96 25.03
N PHE A 81 -29.31 -8.96 24.31
CA PHE A 81 -29.91 -10.16 24.93
C PHE A 81 -28.89 -11.24 25.30
N PHE A 82 -27.80 -11.37 24.54
CA PHE A 82 -26.84 -12.46 24.70
C PHE A 82 -25.40 -11.97 24.99
N GLY A 83 -25.19 -10.67 25.16
CA GLY A 83 -23.85 -10.07 25.26
C GLY A 83 -22.98 -10.66 26.36
N GLU A 84 -23.50 -10.85 27.58
CA GLU A 84 -22.71 -11.42 28.66
C GLU A 84 -22.29 -12.87 28.38
N TRP A 85 -23.22 -13.69 27.86
CA TRP A 85 -22.96 -15.08 27.50
C TRP A 85 -22.00 -15.21 26.31
N ILE A 86 -22.06 -14.27 25.35
CA ILE A 86 -21.15 -14.19 24.21
C ILE A 86 -19.73 -13.81 24.66
N VAL A 87 -19.59 -12.85 25.58
CA VAL A 87 -18.28 -12.31 25.96
C VAL A 87 -17.56 -13.18 26.99
N ARG A 88 -18.30 -13.77 27.94
CA ARG A 88 -17.70 -14.47 29.10
C ARG A 88 -17.65 -15.99 28.96
N ASP A 89 -18.59 -16.60 28.25
CA ASP A 89 -18.72 -18.06 28.19
C ASP A 89 -18.49 -18.63 26.77
N ALA A 90 -18.82 -19.91 26.57
CA ALA A 90 -18.70 -20.59 25.29
C ALA A 90 -19.67 -20.06 24.19
N GLY A 91 -20.48 -19.04 24.49
CA GLY A 91 -21.48 -18.48 23.58
C GLY A 91 -20.89 -18.00 22.26
N ALA A 92 -19.72 -17.35 22.29
CA ALA A 92 -19.06 -16.90 21.06
C ALA A 92 -18.63 -18.05 20.13
N TYR A 93 -18.20 -19.20 20.67
CA TYR A 93 -17.90 -20.37 19.84
C TYR A 93 -19.14 -20.94 19.20
N VAL A 94 -20.20 -21.16 19.98
CA VAL A 94 -21.43 -21.79 19.50
C VAL A 94 -22.13 -20.90 18.47
N ILE A 95 -22.36 -19.63 18.81
CA ILE A 95 -23.01 -18.67 17.92
C ILE A 95 -22.13 -18.42 16.70
N GLY A 96 -20.83 -18.21 16.89
CA GLY A 96 -19.89 -18.00 15.80
C GLY A 96 -19.88 -19.16 14.80
N ALA A 97 -19.81 -20.41 15.28
CA ALA A 97 -19.84 -21.61 14.45
C ALA A 97 -21.17 -21.79 13.72
N VAL A 98 -22.31 -21.62 14.40
CA VAL A 98 -23.65 -21.77 13.80
C VAL A 98 -23.89 -20.70 12.73
N VAL A 99 -23.58 -19.44 13.02
CA VAL A 99 -23.75 -18.33 12.08
C VAL A 99 -22.81 -18.50 10.88
N LEU A 100 -21.55 -18.88 11.10
CA LEU A 100 -20.59 -19.12 10.02
C LEU A 100 -21.03 -20.30 9.12
N ALA A 101 -21.47 -21.41 9.72
CA ALA A 101 -21.97 -22.56 8.98
C ALA A 101 -23.23 -22.22 8.16
N GLY A 102 -24.18 -21.50 8.76
CA GLY A 102 -25.40 -21.03 8.09
C GLY A 102 -25.09 -20.10 6.91
N ALA A 103 -24.21 -19.12 7.11
CA ALA A 103 -23.77 -18.20 6.05
C ALA A 103 -23.05 -18.95 4.92
N THR A 104 -22.15 -19.88 5.25
CA THR A 104 -21.43 -20.69 4.27
C THR A 104 -22.38 -21.59 3.48
N ALA A 105 -23.37 -22.20 4.14
CA ALA A 105 -24.39 -23.02 3.49
C ALA A 105 -25.28 -22.19 2.56
N ALA A 106 -25.64 -20.97 2.93
CA ALA A 106 -26.36 -20.03 2.08
C ALA A 106 -25.53 -19.66 0.83
N LEU A 107 -24.27 -19.26 1.01
CA LEU A 107 -23.37 -18.84 -0.07
C LEU A 107 -22.93 -20.00 -0.99
N ARG A 108 -23.22 -21.25 -0.63
CA ARG A 108 -23.00 -22.42 -1.48
C ARG A 108 -24.14 -22.64 -2.48
N ARG A 109 -25.35 -22.15 -2.21
CA ARG A 109 -26.52 -22.32 -3.09
C ARG A 109 -26.47 -21.33 -4.25
N LYS A 110 -26.78 -21.80 -5.47
CA LYS A 110 -26.73 -20.98 -6.69
C LYS A 110 -27.95 -20.06 -6.87
N ASP A 111 -29.10 -20.44 -6.30
CA ASP A 111 -30.39 -19.79 -6.54
C ASP A 111 -30.93 -19.05 -5.30
N LEU A 112 -30.05 -18.38 -4.56
CA LEU A 112 -30.47 -17.61 -3.38
C LEU A 112 -31.13 -16.28 -3.79
N PRO A 113 -32.25 -15.88 -3.14
CA PRO A 113 -32.76 -14.52 -3.26
C PRO A 113 -31.68 -13.49 -2.90
N ILE A 114 -31.59 -12.40 -3.68
CA ILE A 114 -30.53 -11.39 -3.57
C ILE A 114 -30.39 -10.90 -2.12
N PHE A 115 -31.49 -10.63 -1.44
CA PHE A 115 -31.47 -10.15 -0.05
C PHE A 115 -30.79 -11.13 0.90
N LEU A 116 -31.09 -12.43 0.80
CA LEU A 116 -30.48 -13.46 1.64
C LEU A 116 -29.00 -13.66 1.29
N GLU A 117 -28.64 -13.53 0.01
CA GLU A 117 -27.25 -13.58 -0.45
C GLU A 117 -26.45 -12.42 0.17
N GLN A 118 -27.01 -11.21 0.12
CA GLN A 118 -26.39 -10.03 0.69
C GLN A 118 -26.31 -10.05 2.22
N LEU A 119 -27.29 -10.66 2.91
CA LEU A 119 -27.27 -10.87 4.36
C LEU A 119 -26.24 -11.92 4.78
N ALA A 120 -25.94 -12.89 3.92
CA ALA A 120 -24.98 -13.94 4.22
C ALA A 120 -23.53 -13.42 4.30
N PHE A 121 -23.16 -12.31 3.64
CA PHE A 121 -21.80 -11.76 3.77
C PHE A 121 -21.52 -11.15 5.16
N PRO A 122 -22.34 -10.24 5.71
CA PRO A 122 -22.19 -9.81 7.09
C PRO A 122 -22.26 -10.97 8.08
N ALA A 123 -23.18 -11.93 7.88
CA ALA A 123 -23.27 -13.12 8.75
C ALA A 123 -21.97 -13.95 8.72
N LEU A 124 -21.36 -14.15 7.55
CA LEU A 124 -20.07 -14.83 7.42
C LEU A 124 -18.98 -14.10 8.23
N LEU A 125 -18.89 -12.77 8.09
CA LEU A 125 -17.93 -11.94 8.81
C LEU A 125 -18.17 -11.96 10.32
N THR A 126 -19.42 -11.87 10.76
CA THR A 126 -19.80 -11.96 12.18
C THR A 126 -19.46 -13.32 12.76
N GLY A 127 -19.81 -14.41 12.07
CA GLY A 127 -19.51 -15.76 12.52
C GLY A 127 -18.00 -16.02 12.65
N ALA A 128 -17.23 -15.61 11.63
CA ALA A 128 -15.77 -15.68 11.66
C ALA A 128 -15.16 -14.76 12.74
N GLY A 129 -15.71 -13.56 12.93
CA GLY A 129 -15.25 -12.60 13.93
C GLY A 129 -15.50 -13.07 15.36
N LEU A 130 -16.66 -13.65 15.66
CA LEU A 130 -16.98 -14.24 16.96
C LEU A 130 -16.09 -15.43 17.28
N LEU A 131 -15.85 -16.33 16.31
CA LEU A 131 -14.90 -17.43 16.47
C LEU A 131 -13.48 -16.92 16.69
N GLY A 132 -13.05 -15.93 15.91
CA GLY A 132 -11.74 -15.31 16.05
C GLY A 132 -11.55 -14.64 17.42
N PHE A 133 -12.59 -13.94 17.92
CA PHE A 133 -12.60 -13.35 19.25
C PHE A 133 -12.50 -14.41 20.35
N ALA A 134 -13.33 -15.47 20.27
CA ALA A 134 -13.32 -16.55 21.25
C ALA A 134 -11.96 -17.25 21.31
N CYS A 135 -11.41 -17.62 20.15
CA CYS A 135 -10.07 -18.20 20.06
C CYS A 135 -9.00 -17.23 20.59
N GLY A 136 -9.02 -15.96 20.18
CA GLY A 136 -8.05 -14.97 20.64
C GLY A 136 -8.04 -14.79 22.16
N ARG A 137 -9.23 -14.84 22.78
CA ARG A 137 -9.42 -14.75 24.23
C ARG A 137 -8.85 -15.96 24.98
N ASP A 138 -9.05 -17.17 24.48
CA ASP A 138 -8.81 -18.40 25.27
C ASP A 138 -7.48 -19.11 24.99
N MET A 139 -6.97 -19.02 23.76
CA MET A 139 -5.81 -19.81 23.32
C MET A 139 -4.62 -18.95 22.86
N GLY A 140 -4.70 -17.63 22.99
CA GLY A 140 -3.66 -16.71 22.55
C GLY A 140 -3.59 -16.55 21.02
N LEU A 141 -2.76 -15.61 20.56
CA LEU A 141 -2.82 -15.11 19.18
C LEU A 141 -2.42 -16.16 18.12
N GLN A 142 -1.32 -16.90 18.31
CA GLN A 142 -0.85 -17.87 17.31
C GLN A 142 -1.75 -19.12 17.21
N PRO A 143 -2.17 -19.78 18.31
CA PRO A 143 -3.10 -20.91 18.21
C PRO A 143 -4.46 -20.49 17.65
N ALA A 144 -4.95 -19.30 18.03
CA ALA A 144 -6.16 -18.74 17.43
C ALA A 144 -6.01 -18.53 15.92
N ALA A 145 -4.87 -17.99 15.47
CA ALA A 145 -4.60 -17.82 14.06
C ALA A 145 -4.53 -19.15 13.30
N ALA A 146 -3.97 -20.21 13.91
CA ALA A 146 -3.95 -21.55 13.33
C ALA A 146 -5.36 -22.12 13.13
N VAL A 147 -6.21 -22.04 14.17
CA VAL A 147 -7.61 -22.49 14.10
C VAL A 147 -8.37 -21.70 13.03
N MET A 148 -8.26 -20.37 13.07
CA MET A 148 -8.94 -19.50 12.11
C MET A 148 -8.42 -19.68 10.68
N LEU A 149 -7.16 -20.03 10.48
CA LEU A 149 -6.60 -20.36 9.17
C LEU A 149 -7.28 -21.60 8.60
N VAL A 150 -7.42 -22.67 9.40
CA VAL A 150 -8.14 -23.88 8.99
C VAL A 150 -9.59 -23.57 8.66
N VAL A 151 -10.26 -22.76 9.49
CA VAL A 151 -11.64 -22.32 9.25
C VAL A 151 -11.75 -21.53 7.93
N ALA A 152 -10.87 -20.56 7.68
CA ALA A 152 -10.87 -19.76 6.45
C ALA A 152 -10.68 -20.64 5.19
N LEU A 153 -9.76 -21.61 5.23
CA LEU A 153 -9.53 -22.55 4.14
C LEU A 153 -10.74 -23.49 3.92
N ALA A 154 -11.37 -23.97 5.00
CA ALA A 154 -12.57 -24.79 4.93
C ALA A 154 -13.75 -24.02 4.29
N VAL A 155 -14.00 -22.79 4.73
CA VAL A 155 -15.02 -21.91 4.14
C VAL A 155 -14.71 -21.64 2.67
N ALA A 156 -13.45 -21.38 2.30
CA ALA A 156 -13.06 -21.15 0.91
C ALA A 156 -13.34 -22.34 0.00
N ALA A 157 -13.13 -23.57 0.50
CA ALA A 157 -13.45 -24.80 -0.22
C ALA A 157 -14.96 -25.01 -0.42
N LEU A 158 -15.79 -24.54 0.52
CA LEU A 158 -17.25 -24.74 0.50
C LEU A 158 -18.00 -23.68 -0.30
N VAL A 159 -17.50 -22.44 -0.33
CA VAL A 159 -18.12 -21.31 -1.04
C VAL A 159 -17.89 -21.43 -2.55
N ALA A 160 -18.91 -21.10 -3.35
CA ALA A 160 -18.85 -21.16 -4.81
C ALA A 160 -18.36 -19.85 -5.47
N LEU A 161 -18.41 -18.71 -4.76
CA LEU A 161 -18.11 -17.39 -5.31
C LEU A 161 -16.58 -17.14 -5.41
N PRO A 162 -16.01 -16.91 -6.61
CA PRO A 162 -14.57 -16.73 -6.79
C PRO A 162 -14.02 -15.48 -6.08
N TRP A 163 -14.73 -14.35 -6.10
CA TRP A 163 -14.28 -13.12 -5.45
C TRP A 163 -14.21 -13.26 -3.92
N LEU A 164 -15.13 -14.03 -3.32
CA LEU A 164 -15.10 -14.30 -1.88
C LEU A 164 -13.94 -15.22 -1.52
N ARG A 165 -13.58 -16.17 -2.39
CA ARG A 165 -12.34 -16.97 -2.24
C ARG A 165 -11.07 -16.12 -2.29
N VAL A 166 -11.07 -15.01 -3.05
CA VAL A 166 -9.97 -14.03 -3.00
C VAL A 166 -9.87 -13.40 -1.61
N LEU A 167 -10.98 -12.94 -1.04
CA LEU A 167 -10.97 -12.36 0.32
C LEU A 167 -10.57 -13.37 1.38
N LEU A 168 -11.06 -14.62 1.28
CA LEU A 168 -10.67 -15.69 2.20
C LEU A 168 -9.20 -16.08 2.04
N GLY A 169 -8.66 -16.06 0.83
CA GLY A 169 -7.22 -16.26 0.58
C GLY A 169 -6.36 -15.12 1.15
N ALA A 170 -6.84 -13.88 1.09
CA ALA A 170 -6.22 -12.75 1.78
C ALA A 170 -6.26 -12.94 3.31
N GLY A 171 -7.41 -13.29 3.87
CA GLY A 171 -7.55 -13.61 5.29
C GLY A 171 -6.62 -14.75 5.73
N ALA A 172 -6.53 -15.82 4.94
CA ALA A 172 -5.64 -16.94 5.19
C ALA A 172 -4.16 -16.52 5.19
N ALA A 173 -3.73 -15.66 4.26
CA ALA A 173 -2.37 -15.13 4.25
C ALA A 173 -2.07 -14.27 5.48
N ALA A 174 -3.02 -13.43 5.90
CA ALA A 174 -2.88 -12.62 7.11
C ALA A 174 -2.79 -13.49 8.38
N LEU A 175 -3.65 -14.51 8.50
CA LEU A 175 -3.62 -15.47 9.60
C LEU A 175 -2.33 -16.30 9.60
N PHE A 176 -1.84 -16.71 8.43
CA PHE A 176 -0.55 -17.39 8.31
C PHE A 176 0.62 -16.48 8.73
N ALA A 177 0.59 -15.19 8.36
CA ALA A 177 1.59 -14.22 8.79
C ALA A 177 1.59 -14.02 10.32
N VAL A 178 0.41 -14.03 10.96
CA VAL A 178 0.27 -14.00 12.43
C VAL A 178 0.76 -15.31 13.06
N LEU A 179 0.49 -16.45 12.43
CA LEU A 179 0.91 -17.77 12.92
C LEU A 179 2.44 -17.88 13.00
N ILE A 180 3.15 -17.37 11.99
CA ILE A 180 4.63 -17.36 11.96
C ILE A 180 5.24 -16.14 12.66
N TRP A 181 4.42 -15.31 13.31
CA TRP A 181 4.87 -14.09 13.96
C TRP A 181 5.69 -14.42 15.22
N PRO A 182 6.91 -13.90 15.43
CA PRO A 182 7.81 -14.39 16.47
C PRO A 182 7.40 -14.05 17.90
N GLY A 183 6.53 -13.06 18.10
CA GLY A 183 6.03 -12.64 19.41
C GLY A 183 5.74 -11.15 19.50
N ALA A 184 5.20 -10.72 20.64
CA ALA A 184 4.80 -9.33 20.90
C ALA A 184 5.89 -8.46 21.55
N ASP A 185 7.06 -9.03 21.88
CA ASP A 185 8.15 -8.38 22.61
C ASP A 185 8.98 -7.38 21.76
N GLY A 186 8.67 -7.24 20.47
CA GLY A 186 9.28 -6.28 19.54
C GLY A 186 10.73 -6.58 19.13
N ARG A 187 11.41 -7.48 19.85
CA ARG A 187 12.83 -7.82 19.64
C ARG A 187 13.12 -8.42 18.29
N TRP A 188 12.13 -9.08 17.68
CA TRP A 188 12.22 -9.66 16.34
C TRP A 188 12.61 -8.64 15.28
N ALA A 189 12.20 -7.38 15.44
CA ALA A 189 12.46 -6.34 14.46
C ALA A 189 13.89 -5.79 14.51
N LEU A 190 14.62 -6.08 15.59
CA LEU A 190 16.05 -5.75 15.71
C LEU A 190 16.93 -6.60 14.78
N SER A 191 16.41 -7.73 14.28
CA SER A 191 17.08 -8.58 13.30
C SER A 191 16.48 -8.39 11.92
N PRO A 192 17.23 -7.95 10.91
CA PRO A 192 16.72 -7.81 9.55
C PRO A 192 16.29 -9.14 8.92
N LEU A 193 16.85 -10.24 9.40
CA LEU A 193 16.58 -11.58 8.88
C LEU A 193 15.18 -12.07 9.22
N VAL A 194 14.60 -11.64 10.34
CA VAL A 194 13.31 -12.17 10.82
C VAL A 194 12.13 -11.62 10.01
N PRO A 195 11.94 -10.30 9.84
CA PRO A 195 10.91 -9.78 8.95
C PRO A 195 11.10 -10.27 7.51
N TRP A 196 12.36 -10.37 7.05
CA TRP A 196 12.67 -10.89 5.74
C TRP A 196 12.25 -12.36 5.61
N SER A 197 12.61 -13.24 6.54
CA SER A 197 12.27 -14.67 6.45
C SER A 197 10.76 -14.90 6.49
N MET A 198 10.01 -14.11 7.26
CA MET A 198 8.55 -14.16 7.29
C MET A 198 7.93 -13.82 5.94
N VAL A 199 8.36 -12.72 5.31
CA VAL A 199 7.92 -12.35 3.96
C VAL A 199 8.19 -13.49 2.97
N HIS A 200 9.36 -14.12 3.07
CA HIS A 200 9.75 -15.20 2.15
C HIS A 200 9.00 -16.50 2.44
N ALA A 201 8.59 -16.77 3.69
CA ALA A 201 7.69 -17.87 4.01
C ALA A 201 6.31 -17.66 3.39
N VAL A 202 5.74 -16.45 3.50
CA VAL A 202 4.47 -16.10 2.84
C VAL A 202 4.58 -16.20 1.32
N LEU A 203 5.67 -15.71 0.73
CA LEU A 203 5.95 -15.83 -0.71
C LEU A 203 6.09 -17.30 -1.16
N ALA A 204 6.79 -18.13 -0.37
CA ALA A 204 6.98 -19.54 -0.69
C ALA A 204 5.65 -20.30 -0.70
N VAL A 205 4.74 -20.02 0.24
CA VAL A 205 3.38 -20.59 0.21
C VAL A 205 2.63 -20.14 -1.03
N TRP A 206 2.70 -18.86 -1.41
CA TRP A 206 2.08 -18.39 -2.65
C TRP A 206 2.58 -19.16 -3.88
N VAL A 207 3.91 -19.28 -4.04
CA VAL A 207 4.50 -20.07 -5.13
C VAL A 207 4.04 -21.53 -5.07
N GLY A 208 4.00 -22.12 -3.87
CA GLY A 208 3.49 -23.48 -3.65
C GLY A 208 2.03 -23.66 -4.09
N LEU A 209 1.15 -22.71 -3.77
CA LEU A 209 -0.25 -22.71 -4.23
C LEU A 209 -0.33 -22.69 -5.77
N LEU A 210 0.52 -21.91 -6.44
CA LEU A 210 0.56 -21.87 -7.90
C LEU A 210 1.06 -23.17 -8.54
N LEU A 211 2.10 -23.76 -7.95
CA LEU A 211 2.62 -25.05 -8.40
C LEU A 211 1.58 -26.16 -8.20
N TRP A 212 0.87 -26.15 -7.07
CA TRP A 212 -0.21 -27.10 -6.79
C TRP A 212 -1.40 -26.91 -7.75
N GLN A 213 -1.81 -25.66 -8.00
CA GLN A 213 -2.84 -25.32 -8.98
C GLN A 213 -2.49 -25.85 -10.37
N ARG A 214 -1.25 -25.62 -10.82
CA ARG A 214 -0.78 -26.10 -12.12
C ARG A 214 -0.73 -27.62 -12.20
N HIS A 215 -0.37 -28.29 -11.10
CA HIS A 215 -0.28 -29.74 -11.02
C HIS A 215 -1.66 -30.41 -10.99
N ALA A 216 -2.66 -29.75 -10.40
CA ALA A 216 -4.04 -30.24 -10.32
C ALA A 216 -4.82 -30.03 -11.62
N LEU A 217 -4.50 -28.98 -12.37
CA LEU A 217 -5.17 -28.64 -13.63
C LEU A 217 -5.05 -29.78 -14.66
N GLY A 218 -6.19 -30.19 -15.23
CA GLY A 218 -6.28 -31.26 -16.23
C GLY A 218 -6.32 -32.69 -15.66
N ARG A 219 -6.30 -32.85 -14.32
CA ARG A 219 -6.35 -34.18 -13.67
C ARG A 219 -7.76 -34.58 -13.26
N GLY A 220 -8.65 -34.61 -14.24
CA GLY A 220 -10.05 -34.95 -14.06
C GLY A 220 -10.84 -33.91 -13.24
N THR A 221 -12.05 -34.28 -12.85
CA THR A 221 -13.02 -33.37 -12.21
C THR A 221 -12.54 -32.82 -10.87
N ALA A 222 -11.98 -33.70 -10.00
CA ALA A 222 -11.46 -33.29 -8.69
C ALA A 222 -10.23 -32.39 -8.81
N GLY A 223 -9.31 -32.69 -9.75
CA GLY A 223 -8.14 -31.85 -10.02
C GLY A 223 -8.53 -30.47 -10.56
N ASN A 224 -9.48 -30.41 -11.48
CA ASN A 224 -9.99 -29.15 -12.03
C ASN A 224 -10.73 -28.31 -10.98
N TRP A 225 -11.51 -28.95 -10.09
CA TRP A 225 -12.12 -28.27 -8.95
C TRP A 225 -11.06 -27.66 -8.01
N LEU A 226 -10.01 -28.42 -7.69
CA LEU A 226 -8.92 -27.94 -6.84
C LEU A 226 -8.18 -26.78 -7.50
N ALA A 227 -7.89 -26.86 -8.80
CA ALA A 227 -7.28 -25.76 -9.53
C ALA A 227 -8.15 -24.48 -9.50
N ALA A 228 -9.48 -24.63 -9.62
CA ALA A 228 -10.44 -23.53 -9.52
C ALA A 228 -10.60 -22.97 -8.09
N LEU A 229 -10.29 -23.75 -7.06
CA LEU A 229 -10.21 -23.30 -5.68
C LEU A 229 -8.93 -22.51 -5.42
N LEU A 230 -7.78 -23.04 -5.86
CA LEU A 230 -6.46 -22.48 -5.57
C LEU A 230 -6.20 -21.14 -6.30
N GLU A 231 -6.73 -20.96 -7.51
CA GLU A 231 -6.51 -19.74 -8.31
C GLU A 231 -6.94 -18.44 -7.59
N PRO A 232 -8.21 -18.27 -7.14
CA PRO A 232 -8.62 -17.07 -6.40
C PRO A 232 -7.96 -16.98 -5.02
N LEU A 233 -7.72 -18.11 -4.35
CA LEU A 233 -7.09 -18.14 -3.03
C LEU A 233 -5.65 -17.60 -3.11
N ALA A 234 -4.88 -18.04 -4.11
CA ALA A 234 -3.53 -17.54 -4.38
C ALA A 234 -3.53 -16.06 -4.79
N CYS A 235 -4.59 -15.58 -5.46
CA CYS A 235 -4.74 -14.16 -5.78
C CYS A 235 -4.83 -13.32 -4.50
N GLY A 236 -5.72 -13.69 -3.58
CA GLY A 236 -5.87 -13.00 -2.29
C GLY A 236 -4.60 -13.05 -1.45
N TRP A 237 -3.96 -14.22 -1.44
CA TRP A 237 -2.70 -14.43 -0.73
C TRP A 237 -1.60 -13.48 -1.19
N LEU A 238 -1.44 -13.32 -2.52
CA LEU A 238 -0.47 -12.39 -3.08
C LEU A 238 -0.77 -10.95 -2.70
N LEU A 239 -2.03 -10.51 -2.70
CA LEU A 239 -2.37 -9.13 -2.38
C LEU A 239 -1.95 -8.76 -0.95
N VAL A 240 -2.12 -9.68 0.01
CA VAL A 240 -1.67 -9.47 1.39
C VAL A 240 -0.15 -9.48 1.50
N LEU A 241 0.54 -10.37 0.79
CA LEU A 241 2.00 -10.34 0.69
C LEU A 241 2.51 -8.99 0.16
N LEU A 242 1.93 -8.51 -0.95
CA LEU A 242 2.30 -7.23 -1.57
C LEU A 242 2.00 -6.03 -0.65
N TRP A 243 0.86 -6.05 0.03
CA TRP A 243 0.52 -5.04 1.04
C TRP A 243 1.51 -5.05 2.22
N GLY A 244 1.85 -6.25 2.73
CA GLY A 244 2.80 -6.43 3.83
C GLY A 244 4.20 -5.91 3.49
N ILE A 245 4.74 -6.25 2.30
CA ILE A 245 6.07 -5.74 1.88
C ILE A 245 6.06 -4.23 1.61
N CYS A 246 4.94 -3.66 1.15
CA CYS A 246 4.80 -2.20 1.03
C CYS A 246 4.85 -1.54 2.41
N GLY A 247 4.11 -2.08 3.39
CA GLY A 247 4.14 -1.60 4.77
C GLY A 247 5.53 -1.67 5.40
N LEU A 248 6.22 -2.81 5.24
CA LEU A 248 7.58 -3.00 5.76
C LEU A 248 8.62 -2.12 5.05
N SER A 249 8.38 -1.70 3.80
CA SER A 249 9.27 -0.79 3.07
C SER A 249 9.13 0.69 3.47
N GLY A 250 8.13 1.02 4.29
CA GLY A 250 7.84 2.40 4.71
C GLY A 250 6.93 3.16 3.74
N GLN A 251 6.73 4.45 4.00
CA GLN A 251 5.91 5.33 3.17
C GLN A 251 6.65 5.77 1.90
N THR A 252 5.93 5.97 0.79
CA THR A 252 6.49 6.56 -0.42
C THR A 252 6.55 8.10 -0.33
N PHE A 253 7.57 8.70 -0.96
CA PHE A 253 7.93 10.14 -0.91
C PHE A 253 6.74 11.11 -1.04
N LEU A 254 5.74 10.80 -1.87
CA LEU A 254 4.58 11.67 -2.09
C LEU A 254 3.48 11.52 -1.02
N VAL A 255 3.37 10.35 -0.38
CA VAL A 255 2.33 10.10 0.63
C VAL A 255 2.73 10.72 1.96
N GLY A 256 3.99 10.58 2.38
CA GLY A 256 4.49 11.21 3.62
C GLY A 256 4.56 12.74 3.54
N GLY A 257 4.78 13.29 2.34
CA GLY A 257 4.77 14.74 2.11
C GLY A 257 3.37 15.36 2.01
N ALA A 258 2.39 14.64 1.44
CA ALA A 258 1.03 15.14 1.24
C ALA A 258 0.12 14.94 2.47
N PHE A 259 0.31 13.85 3.23
CA PHE A 259 -0.54 13.51 4.38
C PHE A 259 0.16 13.67 5.73
N GLY A 260 1.37 14.24 5.74
CA GLY A 260 2.24 14.32 6.91
C GLY A 260 2.82 12.96 7.29
N ALA A 261 3.77 12.97 8.23
CA ALA A 261 4.27 11.75 8.88
C ALA A 261 3.14 11.15 9.75
N GLY A 262 2.18 10.49 9.12
CA GLY A 262 1.12 9.76 9.80
C GLY A 262 1.63 8.46 10.43
N ILE A 263 0.74 7.82 11.19
CA ILE A 263 0.85 6.57 11.97
C ILE A 263 1.87 5.53 11.45
N GLY A 264 1.99 5.33 10.13
CA GLY A 264 2.93 4.37 9.54
C GLY A 264 4.41 4.78 9.61
N GLY A 265 4.72 6.08 9.66
CA GLY A 265 6.10 6.58 9.74
C GLY A 265 6.69 6.50 11.16
N GLU A 266 5.87 6.68 12.20
CA GLU A 266 6.32 6.57 13.60
C GLU A 266 6.44 5.13 14.08
N LEU A 267 5.52 4.24 13.69
CA LEU A 267 5.58 2.82 14.06
C LEU A 267 6.83 2.12 13.50
N VAL A 268 7.24 2.47 12.28
CA VAL A 268 8.47 1.95 11.65
C VAL A 268 9.74 2.53 12.30
N ARG A 269 9.66 3.74 12.86
CA ARG A 269 10.80 4.46 13.45
C ARG A 269 11.08 4.08 14.90
N GLU A 270 10.04 3.80 15.68
CA GLU A 270 10.13 3.31 17.06
C GLU A 270 10.85 1.95 17.11
N VAL A 271 10.63 1.14 16.07
CA VAL A 271 11.22 -0.19 15.90
C VAL A 271 12.69 -0.14 15.43
N GLY A 272 13.11 0.93 14.75
CA GLY A 272 14.44 1.05 14.16
C GLY A 272 15.55 1.57 15.10
N ARG A 273 15.25 1.83 16.38
CA ARG A 273 16.14 2.60 17.27
C ARG A 273 17.32 1.79 17.87
N GLU A 274 17.32 0.47 17.79
CA GLU A 274 18.32 -0.36 18.50
C GLU A 274 18.95 -1.47 17.64
N VAL A 275 19.43 -1.16 16.43
CA VAL A 275 20.17 -2.15 15.64
C VAL A 275 21.64 -2.21 16.08
N GLY A 276 21.95 -3.19 16.93
CA GLY A 276 23.33 -3.48 17.38
C GLY A 276 24.23 -4.11 16.29
N PRO A 277 25.54 -4.28 16.56
CA PRO A 277 26.55 -4.76 15.60
C PRO A 277 26.23 -6.10 14.90
N ARG A 278 25.49 -7.00 15.57
CA ARG A 278 25.05 -8.29 14.99
C ARG A 278 23.99 -8.14 13.88
N GLY A 279 23.24 -7.05 13.85
CA GLY A 279 22.27 -6.75 12.78
C GLY A 279 22.95 -6.50 11.44
N TYR A 280 24.13 -5.88 11.44
CA TYR A 280 24.93 -5.63 10.23
C TYR A 280 25.46 -6.93 9.60
N ALA A 281 25.83 -7.91 10.42
CA ALA A 281 26.37 -9.20 9.95
C ALA A 281 25.32 -10.11 9.30
N LEU A 282 24.02 -9.87 9.43
CA LEU A 282 22.97 -10.60 8.70
C LEU A 282 22.39 -9.79 7.53
N TRP A 283 22.73 -8.51 7.45
CA TRP A 283 22.19 -7.58 6.45
C TRP A 283 22.62 -7.96 5.03
N TRP A 284 23.89 -8.36 4.83
CA TRP A 284 24.39 -8.79 3.52
C TRP A 284 23.69 -10.05 2.99
N MET A 285 23.27 -10.97 3.87
CA MET A 285 22.51 -12.17 3.47
C MET A 285 21.13 -11.78 2.92
N VAL A 286 20.46 -10.84 3.58
CA VAL A 286 19.16 -10.29 3.15
C VAL A 286 19.29 -9.57 1.81
N GLN A 287 20.36 -8.79 1.61
CA GLN A 287 20.66 -8.13 0.33
C GLN A 287 20.96 -9.13 -0.78
N ALA A 288 21.86 -10.09 -0.53
CA ALA A 288 22.20 -11.13 -1.48
C ALA A 288 20.96 -11.96 -1.88
N GLY A 289 20.11 -12.31 -0.91
CA GLY A 289 18.84 -12.99 -1.15
C GLY A 289 17.93 -12.20 -2.09
N SER A 290 17.78 -10.88 -1.88
CA SER A 290 17.00 -10.00 -2.75
C SER A 290 17.56 -9.95 -4.18
N VAL A 291 18.88 -9.83 -4.33
CA VAL A 291 19.56 -9.86 -5.62
C VAL A 291 19.29 -11.18 -6.34
N LEU A 292 19.42 -12.31 -5.64
CA LEU A 292 19.15 -13.64 -6.21
C LEU A 292 17.71 -13.78 -6.68
N LEU A 293 16.73 -13.24 -5.94
CA LEU A 293 15.33 -13.23 -6.35
C LEU A 293 15.09 -12.38 -7.60
N ALA A 294 15.74 -11.22 -7.72
CA ALA A 294 15.68 -10.39 -8.92
C ALA A 294 16.29 -11.09 -10.15
N LEU A 295 17.42 -11.79 -9.97
CA LEU A 295 18.03 -12.59 -11.03
C LEU A 295 17.14 -13.77 -11.42
N ALA A 296 16.50 -14.43 -10.46
CA ALA A 296 15.52 -15.48 -10.73
C ALA A 296 14.30 -14.94 -11.49
N ALA A 297 13.79 -13.76 -11.09
CA ALA A 297 12.69 -13.07 -11.78
C ALA A 297 13.06 -12.77 -13.25
N ALA A 298 14.27 -12.24 -13.48
CA ALA A 298 14.78 -11.98 -14.82
C ALA A 298 14.90 -13.27 -15.65
N ALA A 299 15.43 -14.35 -15.08
CA ALA A 299 15.55 -15.64 -15.75
C ALA A 299 14.17 -16.23 -16.13
N ILE A 300 13.17 -16.13 -15.24
CA ILE A 300 11.79 -16.54 -15.52
C ILE A 300 11.21 -15.73 -16.69
N ALA A 301 11.36 -14.40 -16.65
CA ALA A 301 10.86 -13.51 -17.70
C ALA A 301 11.54 -13.77 -19.05
N GLN A 302 12.86 -13.98 -19.07
CA GLN A 302 13.64 -14.29 -20.28
C GLN A 302 13.33 -15.67 -20.88
N ARG A 303 13.00 -16.65 -20.03
CA ARG A 303 12.52 -17.96 -20.49
C ARG A 303 11.17 -17.84 -21.18
N ALA A 304 10.24 -17.10 -20.58
CA ALA A 304 8.89 -16.92 -21.09
C ALA A 304 8.82 -16.02 -22.34
N TRP A 305 9.64 -14.96 -22.40
CA TRP A 305 9.61 -13.96 -23.46
C TRP A 305 10.97 -13.82 -24.14
N PRO A 306 11.15 -14.40 -25.35
CA PRO A 306 12.41 -14.34 -26.09
C PRO A 306 12.94 -12.93 -26.36
N VAL A 307 12.04 -11.94 -26.46
CA VAL A 307 12.38 -10.52 -26.64
C VAL A 307 13.26 -9.98 -25.50
N LEU A 308 13.16 -10.55 -24.29
CA LEU A 308 13.96 -10.13 -23.14
C LEU A 308 15.38 -10.74 -23.10
N ARG A 309 15.76 -11.57 -24.07
CA ARG A 309 17.10 -12.18 -24.14
C ARG A 309 18.15 -11.26 -24.78
N GLN A 310 17.76 -10.04 -25.14
CA GLN A 310 18.65 -9.04 -25.72
C GLN A 310 19.60 -8.45 -24.65
N PRO A 311 20.82 -8.02 -25.03
CA PRO A 311 21.79 -7.47 -24.08
C PRO A 311 21.23 -6.25 -23.32
N ARG A 312 20.40 -5.44 -23.99
CA ARG A 312 19.73 -4.27 -23.37
C ARG A 312 18.84 -4.68 -22.19
N ALA A 313 18.08 -5.77 -22.33
CA ALA A 313 17.23 -6.30 -21.27
C ALA A 313 18.05 -6.93 -20.13
N ALA A 314 19.22 -7.52 -20.44
CA ALA A 314 20.16 -7.97 -19.42
C ALA A 314 20.69 -6.79 -18.57
N VAL A 315 21.02 -5.66 -19.18
CA VAL A 315 21.43 -4.45 -18.44
C VAL A 315 20.29 -3.93 -17.56
N VAL A 316 19.04 -3.92 -18.04
CA VAL A 316 17.87 -3.57 -17.18
C VAL A 316 17.75 -4.52 -16.00
N ALA A 317 17.92 -5.84 -16.20
CA ALA A 317 17.89 -6.82 -15.12
C ALA A 317 19.03 -6.59 -14.10
N LEU A 318 20.23 -6.22 -14.55
CA LEU A 318 21.35 -5.86 -13.68
C LEU A 318 21.07 -4.60 -12.86
N VAL A 319 20.44 -3.58 -13.46
CA VAL A 319 20.01 -2.38 -12.73
C VAL A 319 19.00 -2.73 -11.64
N LEU A 320 18.00 -3.55 -11.96
CA LEU A 320 17.01 -3.99 -10.96
C LEU A 320 17.65 -4.84 -9.86
N ALA A 321 18.59 -5.72 -10.20
CA ALA A 321 19.37 -6.49 -9.24
C ALA A 321 20.21 -5.58 -8.33
N LEU A 322 20.86 -4.55 -8.89
CA LEU A 322 21.57 -3.54 -8.10
C LEU A 322 20.63 -2.80 -7.15
N LEU A 323 19.44 -2.38 -7.60
CA LEU A 323 18.45 -1.73 -6.72
C LEU A 323 17.98 -2.67 -5.60
N CYS A 324 17.87 -3.97 -5.85
CA CYS A 324 17.55 -4.98 -4.85
C CYS A 324 18.60 -5.12 -3.74
N TRP A 325 19.86 -4.81 -4.01
CA TRP A 325 20.91 -4.72 -2.99
C TRP A 325 20.62 -3.62 -1.98
N PHE A 326 20.15 -2.47 -2.47
CA PHE A 326 19.83 -1.32 -1.63
C PHE A 326 18.44 -1.42 -0.98
N SER A 327 17.49 -2.11 -1.63
CA SER A 327 16.12 -2.33 -1.16
C SER A 327 15.77 -3.83 -1.16
N PRO A 328 16.01 -4.56 -0.05
CA PRO A 328 15.89 -6.02 -0.03
C PRO A 328 14.49 -6.60 -0.25
N LEU A 329 13.43 -5.82 0.00
CA LEU A 329 12.05 -6.26 -0.26
C LEU A 329 11.65 -6.13 -1.74
N LEU A 330 12.44 -5.43 -2.55
CA LEU A 330 12.17 -5.29 -3.98
C LEU A 330 12.30 -6.65 -4.72
N GLY A 331 13.21 -7.52 -4.28
CA GLY A 331 13.45 -8.82 -4.92
C GLY A 331 12.21 -9.72 -4.92
N SER A 332 11.46 -9.76 -3.80
CA SER A 332 10.23 -10.55 -3.70
C SER A 332 9.11 -9.98 -4.58
N ALA A 333 8.97 -8.65 -4.63
CA ALA A 333 8.00 -7.97 -5.51
C ALA A 333 8.30 -8.21 -7.00
N LEU A 334 9.58 -8.15 -7.40
CA LEU A 334 10.01 -8.44 -8.77
C LEU A 334 9.78 -9.91 -9.15
N LEU A 335 10.03 -10.86 -8.23
CA LEU A 335 9.74 -12.27 -8.47
C LEU A 335 8.23 -12.50 -8.65
N ALA A 336 7.40 -11.90 -7.78
CA ALA A 336 5.94 -11.97 -7.92
C ALA A 336 5.48 -11.36 -9.25
N LEU A 337 6.03 -10.20 -9.65
CA LEU A 337 5.75 -9.55 -10.93
C LEU A 337 6.10 -10.46 -12.11
N ALA A 338 7.29 -11.07 -12.11
CA ALA A 338 7.72 -11.97 -13.18
C ALA A 338 6.83 -13.21 -13.27
N ILE A 339 6.50 -13.86 -12.15
CA ILE A 339 5.62 -15.04 -12.13
C ILE A 339 4.22 -14.66 -12.61
N ALA A 340 3.62 -13.60 -12.07
CA ALA A 340 2.27 -13.17 -12.45
C ALA A 340 2.19 -12.71 -13.92
N GLY A 341 3.18 -11.95 -14.40
CA GLY A 341 3.25 -11.49 -15.77
C GLY A 341 3.41 -12.63 -16.77
N THR A 342 4.34 -13.56 -16.52
CA THR A 342 4.60 -14.69 -17.41
C THR A 342 3.46 -15.73 -17.42
N THR A 343 2.70 -15.81 -16.33
CA THR A 343 1.48 -16.64 -16.23
C THR A 343 0.20 -15.91 -16.68
N ARG A 344 0.33 -14.69 -17.25
CA ARG A 344 -0.78 -13.86 -17.79
C ARG A 344 -1.83 -13.42 -16.75
N ARG A 345 -1.46 -13.37 -15.47
CA ARG A 345 -2.31 -12.84 -14.39
C ARG A 345 -2.13 -11.34 -14.28
N TRP A 346 -2.56 -10.61 -15.30
CA TRP A 346 -2.26 -9.17 -15.45
C TRP A 346 -2.70 -8.32 -14.26
N GLY A 347 -3.84 -8.62 -13.60
CA GLY A 347 -4.25 -7.89 -12.39
C GLY A 347 -3.23 -8.04 -11.24
N GLN A 348 -2.74 -9.27 -11.02
CA GLN A 348 -1.71 -9.56 -10.02
C GLN A 348 -0.36 -8.94 -10.41
N ALA A 349 -0.01 -8.99 -11.70
CA ALA A 349 1.21 -8.36 -12.21
C ALA A 349 1.17 -6.84 -12.02
N THR A 350 0.04 -6.19 -12.28
CA THR A 350 -0.14 -4.75 -12.02
C THR A 350 -0.01 -4.44 -10.54
N ALA A 351 -0.63 -5.22 -9.65
CA ALA A 351 -0.46 -5.04 -8.20
C ALA A 351 1.01 -5.19 -7.77
N ALA A 352 1.73 -6.18 -8.29
CA ALA A 352 3.15 -6.38 -8.01
C ALA A 352 4.03 -5.25 -8.57
N ALA A 353 3.71 -4.71 -9.75
CA ALA A 353 4.38 -3.56 -10.32
C ALA A 353 4.17 -2.30 -9.47
N LEU A 354 2.94 -2.06 -9.00
CA LEU A 354 2.63 -0.97 -8.08
C LEU A 354 3.41 -1.12 -6.76
N ALA A 355 3.49 -2.35 -6.22
CA ALA A 355 4.32 -2.63 -5.04
C ALA A 355 5.81 -2.35 -5.30
N CYS A 356 6.35 -2.73 -6.46
CA CYS A 356 7.73 -2.37 -6.83
C CYS A 356 7.93 -0.84 -6.83
N THR A 357 6.99 -0.08 -7.42
CA THR A 357 7.07 1.39 -7.42
C THR A 357 6.95 2.00 -6.03
N TRP A 358 6.11 1.41 -5.15
CA TRP A 358 5.98 1.82 -3.75
C TRP A 358 7.29 1.62 -2.98
N ILE A 359 7.85 0.41 -3.06
CA ILE A 359 9.11 0.04 -2.40
C ILE A 359 10.25 0.93 -2.88
N MET A 360 10.30 1.24 -4.17
CA MET A 360 11.29 2.19 -4.72
C MET A 360 11.08 3.61 -4.21
N GLY A 361 9.82 4.07 -4.08
CA GLY A 361 9.50 5.36 -3.49
C GLY A 361 9.86 5.47 -2.00
N GLY A 362 9.83 4.35 -1.28
CA GLY A 362 10.27 4.25 0.12
C GLY A 362 11.79 4.28 0.30
N PHE A 363 12.58 4.08 -0.78
CA PHE A 363 14.05 4.05 -0.73
C PHE A 363 14.65 5.34 -0.12
N TYR A 364 13.98 6.47 -0.31
CA TYR A 364 14.35 7.75 0.30
C TYR A 364 14.44 7.68 1.83
N TYR A 365 13.49 7.00 2.48
CA TYR A 365 13.38 6.94 3.93
C TYR A 365 14.24 5.85 4.59
N LEU A 366 14.94 5.01 3.82
CA LEU A 366 15.78 3.94 4.39
C LEU A 366 17.02 4.52 5.09
N LEU A 367 17.08 4.39 6.42
CA LEU A 367 18.16 4.96 7.25
C LEU A 367 19.52 4.27 7.10
N ALA A 368 19.55 3.09 6.47
CA ALA A 368 20.76 2.30 6.30
C ALA A 368 21.80 2.95 5.36
N TRP A 369 21.41 3.96 4.57
CA TRP A 369 22.26 4.54 3.54
C TRP A 369 22.31 6.08 3.62
N PRO A 370 23.51 6.68 3.49
CA PRO A 370 23.65 8.13 3.34
C PRO A 370 22.86 8.67 2.13
N LEU A 371 22.37 9.90 2.24
CA LEU A 371 21.56 10.52 1.18
C LEU A 371 22.36 10.69 -0.12
N ALA A 372 23.64 11.05 -0.02
CA ALA A 372 24.54 11.16 -1.17
C ALA A 372 24.67 9.83 -1.93
N THR A 373 24.83 8.71 -1.21
CA THR A 373 24.90 7.36 -1.81
C THR A 373 23.61 7.01 -2.54
N LYS A 374 22.45 7.28 -1.93
CA LYS A 374 21.15 7.06 -2.56
C LYS A 374 21.01 7.87 -3.84
N ALA A 375 21.39 9.15 -3.81
CA ALA A 375 21.33 10.04 -4.96
C ALA A 375 22.23 9.55 -6.10
N MET A 376 23.49 9.20 -5.81
CA MET A 376 24.42 8.68 -6.82
C MET A 376 23.93 7.39 -7.46
N VAL A 377 23.39 6.45 -6.66
CA VAL A 377 22.83 5.19 -7.18
C VAL A 377 21.63 5.45 -8.09
N LEU A 378 20.70 6.30 -7.66
CA LEU A 378 19.50 6.62 -8.46
C LEU A 378 19.86 7.35 -9.75
N VAL A 379 20.80 8.31 -9.71
CA VAL A 379 21.29 9.02 -10.89
C VAL A 379 22.00 8.04 -11.85
N GLY A 380 22.88 7.19 -11.34
CA GLY A 380 23.59 6.19 -12.13
C GLY A 380 22.63 5.20 -12.82
N CYS A 381 21.69 4.63 -12.06
CA CYS A 381 20.66 3.75 -12.60
C CYS A 381 19.77 4.47 -13.62
N GLY A 382 19.31 5.68 -13.31
CA GLY A 382 18.46 6.49 -14.18
C GLY A 382 19.15 6.89 -15.49
N ALA A 383 20.41 7.32 -15.42
CA ALA A 383 21.21 7.65 -16.60
C ALA A 383 21.43 6.43 -17.49
N LEU A 384 21.77 5.27 -16.90
CA LEU A 384 21.97 4.03 -17.64
C LEU A 384 20.68 3.57 -18.35
N LEU A 385 19.55 3.58 -17.64
CA LEU A 385 18.24 3.27 -18.22
C LEU A 385 17.83 4.30 -19.30
N GLY A 386 18.13 5.57 -19.09
CA GLY A 386 17.88 6.65 -20.05
C GLY A 386 18.69 6.47 -21.35
N VAL A 387 19.97 6.17 -21.25
CA VAL A 387 20.84 5.86 -22.40
C VAL A 387 20.32 4.62 -23.15
N LEU A 388 19.91 3.57 -22.43
CA LEU A 388 19.30 2.39 -23.05
C LEU A 388 18.00 2.73 -23.79
N ALA A 389 17.10 3.49 -23.17
CA ALA A 389 15.85 3.91 -23.80
C ALA A 389 16.11 4.77 -25.05
N TRP A 390 17.03 5.73 -24.96
CA TRP A 390 17.47 6.56 -26.09
C TRP A 390 18.06 5.73 -27.23
N SER A 391 18.92 4.76 -26.91
CA SER A 391 19.49 3.84 -27.90
C SER A 391 18.42 2.97 -28.58
N ALA A 392 17.37 2.59 -27.84
CA ALA A 392 16.26 1.81 -28.36
C ALA A 392 15.41 2.61 -29.36
N LEU A 393 15.17 3.89 -29.08
CA LEU A 393 14.45 4.81 -29.97
C LEU A 393 15.18 5.05 -31.29
N ARG A 394 16.52 4.97 -31.30
CA ARG A 394 17.36 5.17 -32.48
C ARG A 394 17.57 3.91 -33.32
N THR A 395 17.25 2.73 -32.80
CA THR A 395 17.32 1.49 -33.61
C THR A 395 16.22 1.52 -34.67
N PRO A 396 16.54 1.48 -35.98
CA PRO A 396 15.54 1.39 -37.03
C PRO A 396 14.67 0.17 -36.77
N ARG A 397 13.36 0.39 -36.62
CA ARG A 397 12.40 -0.68 -36.43
C ARG A 397 12.33 -1.41 -37.77
N ALA A 398 13.06 -2.51 -37.91
CA ALA A 398 12.94 -3.38 -39.08
C ALA A 398 11.44 -3.63 -39.29
N ALA A 399 10.94 -3.32 -40.49
CA ALA A 399 9.53 -3.29 -40.80
C ALA A 399 8.91 -4.67 -40.48
N ALA A 400 8.35 -4.80 -39.29
CA ALA A 400 7.61 -5.98 -38.89
C ALA A 400 6.37 -5.98 -39.77
N THR A 401 6.30 -6.94 -40.70
CA THR A 401 5.15 -7.22 -41.55
C THR A 401 3.88 -7.18 -40.69
N ALA A 402 3.07 -6.15 -40.91
CA ALA A 402 1.90 -5.88 -40.11
C ALA A 402 0.85 -6.97 -40.33
N VAL A 403 0.66 -7.85 -39.35
CA VAL A 403 -0.49 -8.75 -39.30
C VAL A 403 -1.73 -7.93 -38.92
N PRO A 404 -2.76 -7.84 -39.78
CA PRO A 404 -3.95 -7.04 -39.52
C PRO A 404 -4.79 -7.69 -38.42
N GLY A 405 -4.71 -7.12 -37.21
CA GLY A 405 -5.47 -7.57 -36.03
C GLY A 405 -5.23 -6.73 -34.77
N HIS A 406 -4.61 -5.56 -34.90
CA HIS A 406 -4.04 -4.77 -33.80
C HIS A 406 -4.82 -3.49 -33.46
N ALA A 407 -6.07 -3.33 -33.93
CA ALA A 407 -6.84 -2.09 -33.74
C ALA A 407 -7.00 -1.68 -32.26
N ALA A 408 -7.18 -2.64 -31.34
CA ALA A 408 -7.23 -2.36 -29.89
C ALA A 408 -5.85 -1.99 -29.29
N ARG A 409 -4.74 -2.41 -29.91
CA ARG A 409 -3.37 -2.03 -29.51
C ARG A 409 -2.98 -0.62 -29.96
N HIS A 410 -3.65 -0.06 -30.99
CA HIS A 410 -3.35 1.27 -31.50
C HIS A 410 -3.72 2.40 -30.53
N TRP A 411 -4.79 2.26 -29.74
CA TRP A 411 -5.18 3.29 -28.77
C TRP A 411 -4.19 3.37 -27.59
N ALA A 412 -3.76 2.23 -27.05
CA ALA A 412 -2.76 2.16 -25.99
C ALA A 412 -1.40 2.74 -26.43
N HIS A 413 -0.98 2.51 -27.67
CA HIS A 413 0.28 3.08 -28.20
C HIS A 413 0.20 4.58 -28.52
N ARG A 414 -0.97 5.10 -28.92
CA ARG A 414 -1.16 6.54 -29.15
C ARG A 414 -1.40 7.32 -27.86
N ALA A 415 -2.02 6.72 -26.85
CA ALA A 415 -2.24 7.34 -25.55
C ALA A 415 -1.00 7.28 -24.64
N SER A 416 -0.10 6.30 -24.82
CA SER A 416 1.11 6.14 -23.99
C SER A 416 1.96 7.41 -23.82
N PRO A 417 2.30 8.19 -24.87
CA PRO A 417 3.07 9.43 -24.66
C PRO A 417 2.27 10.49 -23.89
N TRP A 418 0.96 10.57 -24.10
CA TRP A 418 0.08 11.49 -23.37
C TRP A 418 -0.11 11.08 -21.92
N LEU A 419 -0.16 9.77 -21.62
CA LEU A 419 -0.21 9.25 -20.25
C LEU A 419 1.09 9.52 -19.51
N LEU A 420 2.25 9.37 -20.19
CA LEU A 420 3.54 9.75 -19.63
C LEU A 420 3.60 11.26 -19.36
N ALA A 421 3.21 12.09 -20.32
CA ALA A 421 3.16 13.53 -20.16
C ALA A 421 2.20 13.94 -19.04
N LEU A 422 1.00 13.36 -18.99
CA LEU A 422 0.01 13.59 -17.94
C LEU A 422 0.56 13.17 -16.58
N SER A 423 1.24 12.03 -16.47
CA SER A 423 1.86 11.60 -15.21
C SER A 423 2.95 12.56 -14.74
N ALA A 424 3.80 13.04 -15.65
CA ALA A 424 4.83 14.03 -15.35
C ALA A 424 4.20 15.36 -14.91
N VAL A 425 3.19 15.86 -15.65
CA VAL A 425 2.45 17.08 -15.31
C VAL A 425 1.75 16.92 -13.96
N ALA A 426 1.10 15.78 -13.69
CA ALA A 426 0.45 15.51 -12.42
C ALA A 426 1.45 15.48 -11.26
N THR A 427 2.61 14.84 -11.43
CA THR A 427 3.69 14.85 -10.42
C THR A 427 4.17 16.28 -10.13
N VAL A 428 4.41 17.06 -11.18
CA VAL A 428 4.83 18.48 -11.06
C VAL A 428 3.73 19.30 -10.40
N ALA A 429 2.46 19.09 -10.75
CA ALA A 429 1.33 19.81 -10.16
C ALA A 429 1.17 19.52 -8.67
N VAL A 430 1.19 18.25 -8.26
CA VAL A 430 1.10 17.85 -6.84
C VAL A 430 2.24 18.44 -6.03
N ALA A 431 3.47 18.39 -6.55
CA ALA A 431 4.63 19.01 -5.89
C ALA A 431 4.45 20.54 -5.76
N ASN A 432 3.99 21.21 -6.82
CA ASN A 432 3.80 22.66 -6.83
C ASN A 432 2.67 23.15 -5.93
N ILE A 433 1.58 22.38 -5.76
CA ILE A 433 0.53 22.71 -4.78
C ILE A 433 1.15 22.79 -3.37
N GLY A 434 1.92 21.76 -2.99
CA GLY A 434 2.58 21.74 -1.68
C GLY A 434 3.67 22.79 -1.50
N ILE A 435 4.25 23.31 -2.59
CA ILE A 435 5.19 24.44 -2.57
C ILE A 435 4.41 25.75 -2.40
N ALA A 436 3.37 25.97 -3.19
CA ALA A 436 2.55 27.18 -3.14
C ALA A 436 1.96 27.43 -1.74
N ASP A 437 1.50 26.38 -1.05
CA ASP A 437 1.00 26.49 0.33
C ASP A 437 2.09 26.95 1.31
N LYS A 438 3.31 26.42 1.17
CA LYS A 438 4.46 26.79 2.01
C LYS A 438 4.94 28.21 1.70
N GLU A 439 5.04 28.58 0.43
CA GLU A 439 5.39 29.93 0.00
C GLU A 439 4.37 30.97 0.51
N ASN A 440 3.07 30.66 0.44
CA ASN A 440 2.04 31.54 1.00
C ASN A 440 2.19 31.70 2.53
N THR A 441 2.58 30.63 3.24
CA THR A 441 2.93 30.69 4.67
C THR A 441 4.14 31.58 4.93
N ILE A 442 5.20 31.45 4.11
CA ILE A 442 6.41 32.26 4.24
C ILE A 442 6.13 33.74 4.00
N ALA A 443 5.34 34.04 2.98
CA ALA A 443 5.06 35.40 2.53
C ALA A 443 4.05 36.15 3.42
N LYS A 444 3.02 35.46 3.93
CA LYS A 444 1.90 36.09 4.67
C LYS A 444 1.86 35.74 6.16
N GLY A 445 2.64 34.76 6.59
CA GLY A 445 2.68 34.36 8.00
C GLY A 445 3.35 35.42 8.87
N GLN A 446 2.84 35.60 10.09
CA GLN A 446 3.44 36.44 11.10
C GLN A 446 4.79 35.86 11.52
N LYS A 447 5.83 36.71 11.56
CA LYS A 447 7.17 36.34 12.02
C LYS A 447 7.19 36.19 13.54
N VAL A 448 7.63 35.03 14.02
CA VAL A 448 7.70 34.69 15.45
C VAL A 448 9.02 34.00 15.76
N TYR A 449 9.75 34.47 16.78
CA TYR A 449 10.94 33.77 17.30
C TYR A 449 10.57 32.89 18.49
N VAL A 450 10.97 31.62 18.45
CA VAL A 450 10.71 30.66 19.52
C VAL A 450 12.03 30.22 20.16
N PRO A 451 12.21 30.38 21.49
CA PRO A 451 13.41 29.94 22.19
C PRO A 451 13.63 28.43 22.11
N LEU A 452 14.88 28.02 21.90
CA LEU A 452 15.32 26.63 21.95
C LEU A 452 15.71 26.23 23.39
N ALA A 453 15.35 25.01 23.78
CA ALA A 453 15.88 24.34 24.96
C ALA A 453 17.23 23.67 24.65
N PRO A 454 18.08 23.35 25.65
CA PRO A 454 19.43 22.81 25.42
C PRO A 454 19.44 21.65 24.42
N VAL A 455 20.24 21.87 23.37
CA VAL A 455 20.28 21.10 22.12
C VAL A 455 21.37 20.04 22.18
N ASP A 456 21.09 18.84 21.68
CA ASP A 456 22.11 17.81 21.44
C ASP A 456 22.38 17.75 19.93
N PRO A 457 23.58 18.15 19.45
CA PRO A 457 23.81 18.45 18.04
C PRO A 457 24.06 17.22 17.14
N ARG A 458 23.92 15.97 17.60
CA ARG A 458 24.37 14.80 16.81
C ARG A 458 23.31 13.75 16.51
N SER A 459 23.16 13.44 15.22
CA SER A 459 22.70 12.15 14.74
C SER A 459 23.49 11.74 13.50
N LEU A 460 24.45 10.84 13.69
CA LEU A 460 25.41 10.37 12.67
C LEU A 460 24.80 9.62 11.48
N MET A 461 23.49 9.27 11.51
CA MET A 461 22.92 8.31 10.56
C MET A 461 21.99 8.90 9.50
N GLN A 462 21.55 10.16 9.64
CA GLN A 462 20.57 10.80 8.74
C GLN A 462 21.13 11.97 7.93
N GLY A 463 22.45 12.20 8.00
CA GLY A 463 23.09 13.47 7.64
C GLY A 463 23.15 14.41 8.84
N ASP A 464 23.94 15.49 8.74
CA ASP A 464 24.04 16.46 9.82
C ASP A 464 22.71 17.23 9.97
N TYR A 465 22.10 17.11 11.14
CA TYR A 465 20.95 17.91 11.54
C TYR A 465 21.03 18.24 13.03
N MET A 466 20.48 19.39 13.39
CA MET A 466 20.39 19.84 14.77
C MET A 466 19.03 19.45 15.32
N ARG A 467 19.02 18.65 16.39
CA ARG A 467 17.78 18.25 17.06
C ARG A 467 17.20 19.45 17.80
N LEU A 468 16.01 19.88 17.41
CA LEU A 468 15.35 21.03 18.01
C LEU A 468 14.47 20.60 19.17
N ARG A 469 14.56 21.34 20.27
CA ARG A 469 13.58 21.32 21.35
C ARG A 469 13.15 22.75 21.60
N PHE A 470 11.86 23.00 21.57
CA PHE A 470 11.31 24.33 21.84
C PHE A 470 10.86 24.41 23.29
N THR A 471 11.06 25.56 23.91
CA THR A 471 10.47 25.85 25.21
C THR A 471 8.97 26.00 25.02
N LEU A 472 8.19 24.99 25.42
CA LEU A 472 6.73 24.99 25.40
C LEU A 472 6.17 25.24 26.82
N PRO A 473 5.00 25.87 26.95
CA PRO A 473 4.37 26.07 28.26
C PRO A 473 4.07 24.72 28.92
N GLN A 474 4.04 24.69 30.25
CA GLN A 474 3.58 23.49 30.95
C GLN A 474 2.13 23.23 30.59
N ILE A 475 1.77 21.96 30.40
CA ILE A 475 0.45 21.57 29.92
C ILE A 475 -0.34 20.98 31.10
N PRO A 476 -1.29 21.72 31.72
CA PRO A 476 -2.10 21.16 32.78
C PRO A 476 -3.10 20.15 32.18
N GLY A 477 -3.01 18.88 32.59
CA GLY A 477 -3.96 17.83 32.20
C GLY A 477 -3.76 17.19 30.82
N VAL A 478 -2.63 17.45 30.15
CA VAL A 478 -2.17 16.66 29.00
C VAL A 478 -0.69 16.37 29.25
N ASP A 479 -0.33 15.12 29.53
CA ASP A 479 1.08 14.81 29.73
C ASP A 479 1.83 15.04 28.40
N ARG A 480 2.98 15.73 28.46
CA ARG A 480 3.81 15.99 27.26
C ARG A 480 4.19 14.69 26.53
N ARG A 481 4.17 13.55 27.23
CA ARG A 481 4.45 12.18 26.78
C ARG A 481 3.22 11.38 26.36
N GLU A 482 2.02 11.94 26.44
CA GLU A 482 0.76 11.29 26.06
C GLU A 482 0.32 11.62 24.63
N ALA A 483 1.25 11.97 23.73
CA ALA A 483 0.95 12.12 22.30
C ALA A 483 0.72 10.77 21.58
N GLY A 484 0.27 9.75 22.31
CA GLY A 484 0.06 8.38 21.84
C GLY A 484 -1.06 8.27 20.78
N VAL A 485 -1.70 7.10 20.70
CA VAL A 485 -2.69 6.79 19.64
C VAL A 485 -3.83 7.82 19.55
N GLU A 486 -4.22 8.45 20.65
CA GLU A 486 -5.22 9.55 20.67
C GLU A 486 -4.73 10.85 20.03
N GLY A 487 -3.44 11.21 20.14
CA GLY A 487 -2.88 12.39 19.47
C GLY A 487 -2.76 12.25 17.95
N LEU A 488 -2.80 11.01 17.46
CA LEU A 488 -2.72 10.66 16.03
C LEU A 488 -4.08 10.65 15.32
N LEU A 489 -5.16 10.37 16.06
CA LEU A 489 -6.54 10.26 15.56
C LEU A 489 -7.47 11.39 16.05
N GLY A 490 -7.06 12.13 17.08
CA GLY A 490 -7.84 13.19 17.72
C GLY A 490 -7.45 14.61 17.29
N SER A 491 -8.19 15.59 17.81
CA SER A 491 -7.95 17.01 17.56
C SER A 491 -6.63 17.46 18.17
N ARG A 492 -5.73 18.00 17.34
CA ARG A 492 -4.41 18.47 17.78
C ARG A 492 -4.54 19.71 18.68
N PRO A 493 -3.85 19.76 19.83
CA PRO A 493 -3.84 20.93 20.70
C PRO A 493 -3.10 22.10 20.06
N TYR A 494 -3.38 23.31 20.54
CA TYR A 494 -2.70 24.53 20.13
C TYR A 494 -1.92 25.13 21.30
N ALA A 495 -0.68 25.54 21.06
CA ALA A 495 0.05 26.41 21.98
C ALA A 495 -0.32 27.86 21.69
N VAL A 496 -0.75 28.61 22.70
CA VAL A 496 -1.18 30.01 22.60
C VAL A 496 -0.18 30.90 23.32
N GLY A 497 0.20 32.00 22.67
CA GLY A 497 1.17 32.94 23.22
C GLY A 497 1.01 34.34 22.65
N ARG A 498 1.82 35.25 23.19
CA ARG A 498 1.95 36.65 22.74
C ARG A 498 3.39 36.94 22.35
N LEU A 499 3.58 37.97 21.54
CA LEU A 499 4.93 38.43 21.18
C LEU A 499 5.39 39.53 22.14
N ASP A 500 6.63 39.42 22.59
CA ASP A 500 7.33 40.52 23.26
C ASP A 500 7.73 41.62 22.24
N ALA A 501 8.28 42.72 22.74
CA ALA A 501 8.72 43.84 21.91
C ALA A 501 9.85 43.48 20.91
N ARG A 502 10.53 42.34 21.10
CA ARG A 502 11.60 41.82 20.24
C ARG A 502 11.09 40.77 19.24
N GLY A 503 9.80 40.42 19.28
CA GLY A 503 9.19 39.40 18.44
C GLY A 503 9.43 37.96 18.91
N VAL A 504 9.84 37.77 20.17
CA VAL A 504 9.98 36.46 20.82
C VAL A 504 8.65 36.08 21.45
N VAL A 505 8.26 34.80 21.31
CA VAL A 505 7.05 34.29 21.94
C VAL A 505 7.21 34.20 23.46
N ASP A 506 6.22 34.71 24.16
CA ASP A 506 5.92 34.37 25.55
C ASP A 506 4.70 33.45 25.57
N TRP A 507 4.88 32.23 26.07
CA TRP A 507 3.86 31.20 26.01
C TRP A 507 2.95 31.27 27.23
N GLU A 508 1.65 31.42 26.99
CA GLU A 508 0.68 31.54 28.08
C GLU A 508 0.03 30.20 28.43
N ARG A 509 -0.42 29.44 27.42
CA ARG A 509 -1.24 28.22 27.65
C ARG A 509 -1.24 27.26 26.46
N VAL A 510 -1.76 26.05 26.69
CA VAL A 510 -2.13 25.09 25.63
C VAL A 510 -3.63 24.88 25.69
N GLU A 511 -4.29 24.97 24.55
CA GLU A 511 -5.74 24.80 24.44
C GLU A 511 -6.11 23.63 23.53
N LYS A 512 -7.24 22.99 23.85
CA LYS A 512 -7.90 22.04 22.95
C LYS A 512 -8.61 22.82 21.83
N TYR A 513 -8.94 22.11 20.76
CA TYR A 513 -9.52 22.66 19.54
C TYR A 513 -10.77 23.54 19.81
N ASP A 514 -10.93 24.65 19.07
CA ASP A 514 -12.02 25.65 19.09
C ASP A 514 -12.08 26.70 20.23
N ALA A 515 -11.07 26.80 21.09
CA ALA A 515 -11.04 27.91 22.05
C ALA A 515 -10.84 29.29 21.35
N PRO A 516 -11.60 30.34 21.75
CA PRO A 516 -11.43 31.68 21.21
C PRO A 516 -10.13 32.31 21.70
N ILE A 517 -9.41 32.95 20.76
CA ILE A 517 -8.13 33.62 21.01
C ILE A 517 -8.40 35.10 21.32
N ALA A 518 -7.73 35.67 22.32
CA ALA A 518 -7.90 37.09 22.65
C ALA A 518 -7.17 38.00 21.65
N SER A 519 -7.52 39.29 21.63
CA SER A 519 -6.83 40.27 20.80
C SER A 519 -5.33 40.34 21.14
N GLY A 520 -4.48 40.26 20.12
CA GLY A 520 -3.01 40.28 20.24
C GLY A 520 -2.36 38.94 20.59
N GLU A 521 -3.15 37.87 20.77
CA GLU A 521 -2.64 36.50 20.91
C GLU A 521 -2.55 35.82 19.53
N PHE A 522 -1.67 34.81 19.45
CA PHE A 522 -1.62 33.89 18.32
C PHE A 522 -1.53 32.46 18.82
N ARG A 523 -1.80 31.51 17.93
CA ARG A 523 -1.72 30.07 18.25
C ARG A 523 -0.85 29.33 17.24
N ILE A 524 -0.18 28.28 17.70
CA ILE A 524 0.53 27.33 16.83
C ILE A 524 -0.02 25.93 17.12
N GLN A 525 -0.46 25.24 16.07
CA GLN A 525 -0.90 23.85 16.19
C GLN A 525 0.29 22.96 16.56
N LEU A 526 0.12 22.16 17.62
CA LEU A 526 1.13 21.19 18.04
C LEU A 526 1.07 19.94 17.16
N THR A 527 2.23 19.39 16.86
CA THR A 527 2.42 18.18 16.06
C THR A 527 3.00 17.07 16.94
N PRO A 528 2.42 15.86 16.93
CA PRO A 528 3.02 14.74 17.63
C PRO A 528 4.29 14.31 16.90
N LYS A 529 5.40 14.22 17.64
CA LYS A 529 6.69 13.71 17.17
C LYS A 529 7.35 12.91 18.29
N ASN A 530 7.63 11.64 18.05
CA ASN A 530 8.38 10.76 18.97
C ASN A 530 7.69 10.57 20.32
N GLY A 531 6.35 10.51 20.30
CA GLY A 531 5.53 10.44 21.51
C GLY A 531 5.49 11.75 22.31
N GLU A 532 6.08 12.84 21.80
CA GLU A 532 6.05 14.17 22.43
C GLU A 532 5.33 15.19 21.53
N TRP A 533 4.67 16.16 22.14
CA TRP A 533 4.16 17.32 21.41
C TRP A 533 5.28 18.32 21.10
N THR A 534 5.44 18.69 19.84
CA THR A 534 6.30 19.79 19.37
C THR A 534 5.49 20.80 18.55
N LEU A 535 6.09 21.92 18.13
CA LEU A 535 5.42 22.91 17.29
C LEU A 535 5.23 22.38 15.86
N VAL A 536 6.31 22.39 15.06
CA VAL A 536 6.25 22.02 13.62
C VAL A 536 7.24 20.91 13.28
N THR A 537 8.41 20.92 13.91
CA THR A 537 9.51 19.99 13.64
C THR A 537 10.31 19.74 14.92
N ASP A 538 11.05 18.63 14.96
CA ASP A 538 12.03 18.29 16.00
C ASP A 538 13.48 18.35 15.48
N GLY A 539 13.69 18.87 14.26
CA GLY A 539 15.00 18.95 13.63
C GLY A 539 15.17 20.10 12.62
N TRP A 540 16.40 20.60 12.52
CA TRP A 540 16.88 21.52 11.48
C TRP A 540 17.97 20.84 10.65
N TYR A 541 17.74 20.67 9.35
CA TYR A 541 18.63 19.96 8.45
C TYR A 541 19.53 20.93 7.70
N PHE A 542 20.82 20.61 7.59
CA PHE A 542 21.80 21.43 6.89
C PHE A 542 22.83 20.55 6.17
N THR A 543 23.66 21.18 5.33
CA THR A 543 24.72 20.48 4.59
C THR A 543 25.70 19.82 5.57
N GLU A 544 26.11 18.59 5.26
CA GLU A 544 27.12 17.88 6.05
C GLU A 544 28.41 18.70 6.16
N GLY A 545 28.93 18.84 7.39
CA GLY A 545 30.09 19.68 7.73
C GLY A 545 29.76 21.07 8.27
N ASP A 546 28.52 21.57 8.17
CA ASP A 546 28.12 22.90 8.64
C ASP A 546 27.70 22.95 10.13
N ALA A 547 27.85 21.85 10.88
CA ALA A 547 27.30 21.71 12.24
C ALA A 547 27.73 22.81 13.22
N SER A 548 29.01 23.17 13.22
CA SER A 548 29.57 24.21 14.10
C SER A 548 28.95 25.59 13.89
N ARG A 549 28.47 25.88 12.66
CA ARG A 549 27.76 27.13 12.36
C ARG A 549 26.41 27.20 13.08
N TRP A 550 25.72 26.08 13.17
CA TRP A 550 24.36 26.03 13.72
C TRP A 550 24.30 25.82 15.24
N GLU A 551 25.42 25.43 15.89
CA GLU A 551 25.52 25.32 17.37
C GLU A 551 25.23 26.64 18.10
N GLN A 552 25.40 27.78 17.42
CA GLN A 552 25.12 29.11 17.96
C GLN A 552 23.62 29.45 17.96
N ALA A 553 22.76 28.61 17.37
CA ALA A 553 21.34 28.85 17.32
C ALA A 553 20.70 28.82 18.71
N ARG A 554 19.82 29.79 18.96
CA ARG A 554 19.12 30.00 20.24
C ARG A 554 17.63 30.18 20.03
N PHE A 555 17.23 30.61 18.85
CA PHE A 555 15.84 30.77 18.46
C PHE A 555 15.55 30.10 17.11
N GLY A 556 14.37 29.50 16.98
CA GLY A 556 13.78 29.16 15.69
C GLY A 556 12.93 30.32 15.16
N GLU A 557 13.12 30.71 13.89
CA GLU A 557 12.28 31.69 13.21
C GLU A 557 11.09 30.98 12.55
N PHE A 558 9.87 31.30 12.99
CA PHE A 558 8.64 30.76 12.46
C PHE A 558 7.86 31.80 11.63
N ARG A 559 7.04 31.28 10.72
CA ARG A 559 5.97 31.99 10.03
C ARG A 559 4.64 31.35 10.39
N VAL A 560 3.77 32.11 11.06
CA VAL A 560 2.51 31.61 11.63
C VAL A 560 1.32 32.21 10.90
N GLN A 561 0.42 31.37 10.40
CA GLN A 561 -0.83 31.78 9.77
C GLN A 561 -1.95 31.98 10.82
N PRO A 562 -3.01 32.75 10.49
CA PRO A 562 -4.16 32.94 11.38
C PRO A 562 -4.89 31.64 11.77
N ASP A 563 -4.82 30.61 10.93
CA ASP A 563 -5.40 29.29 11.22
C ASP A 563 -4.60 28.50 12.27
N GLY A 564 -3.40 28.96 12.62
CA GLY A 564 -2.48 28.32 13.56
C GLY A 564 -1.46 27.39 12.90
N LYS A 565 -1.44 27.28 11.57
CA LYS A 565 -0.35 26.60 10.86
C LYS A 565 0.91 27.43 10.98
N ALA A 566 2.02 26.78 11.30
CA ALA A 566 3.32 27.42 11.36
C ALA A 566 4.34 26.68 10.50
N LEU A 567 5.35 27.41 10.03
CA LEU A 567 6.49 26.86 9.32
C LEU A 567 7.78 27.43 9.92
N LEU A 568 8.74 26.56 10.26
CA LEU A 568 10.08 26.97 10.64
C LEU A 568 10.86 27.34 9.37
N VAL A 569 11.33 28.59 9.29
CA VAL A 569 11.98 29.15 8.09
C VAL A 569 13.46 29.48 8.28
N GLY A 570 13.95 29.49 9.52
CA GLY A 570 15.35 29.79 9.82
C GLY A 570 15.69 29.61 11.30
N MET A 571 16.97 29.82 11.62
CA MET A 571 17.48 29.85 12.99
C MET A 571 18.16 31.20 13.26
N ALA A 572 18.15 31.65 14.51
CA ALA A 572 18.80 32.88 14.92
C ALA A 572 19.62 32.69 16.20
N ASP A 573 20.65 33.51 16.36
CA ASP A 573 21.53 33.55 17.54
C ASP A 573 20.90 34.31 18.73
N ASP A 574 21.67 34.48 19.80
CA ASP A 574 21.23 35.21 21.02
C ASP A 574 20.81 36.67 20.75
N GLN A 575 21.26 37.28 19.64
CA GLN A 575 20.93 38.64 19.23
C GLN A 575 19.79 38.71 18.20
N LEU A 576 19.11 37.59 17.93
CA LEU A 576 18.08 37.44 16.89
C LEU A 576 18.62 37.66 15.46
N VAL A 577 19.93 37.53 15.25
CA VAL A 577 20.55 37.58 13.93
C VAL A 577 20.38 36.23 13.24
N PRO A 578 19.84 36.18 12.01
CA PRO A 578 19.68 34.92 11.28
C PRO A 578 21.03 34.23 11.01
N ILE A 579 21.10 32.92 11.29
CA ILE A 579 22.26 32.09 11.01
C ILE A 579 22.09 31.48 9.60
N GLY A 580 23.10 31.61 8.73
CA GLY A 580 23.14 30.95 7.43
C GLY A 580 22.61 31.74 6.22
N ARG A 581 22.58 33.09 6.30
CA ARG A 581 22.50 33.94 5.10
C ARG A 581 23.87 34.40 4.64
#